data_AF-A0A447JCZ4-F1
#
_entry.id   AF-A0A447JCZ4-F1
#
_cell.length_a   1.000
_cell.length_b   1.000
_cell.length_c   1.000
_cell.angle_alpha   90.00
_cell.angle_beta   90.00
_cell.angle_gamma   90.00
#
_symmetry.space_group_name_H-M   'P 1'
#
loop_
_entity.id
_entity.type
_entity.pdbx_description
1 polymer ?
#
loop_
_entity_poly.entity_id
_entity_poly.type
_entity_poly.pdbx_seq_one_letter_code
_entity_poly.pdbx_strand_id
1 'polypeptide(L)'
;MVGPKRRNNWLRKQKKLLNDDSTDWKLYVKSDKKAPVEGDHYIRINSSITVAEDYLPAGQKNDAINKANQKMKEGDKKGTIEALKLAGVSVIENQELIPLQQTRKDVTTALSLMNEGKYYQAGLILKLAQDGIVVDSQSVQESPTHPVQHDAAH
;
A
#
# COMPACT_ATOMS: atom_id res chain seq x y z
N MET A 1 13.70 -0.80 -26.84
CA MET A 1 12.77 -1.95 -26.80
C MET A 1 13.35 -3.03 -25.88
N VAL A 2 12.62 -3.48 -24.85
CA VAL A 2 13.11 -4.54 -23.93
C VAL A 2 12.89 -5.92 -24.59
N GLY A 3 13.96 -6.68 -24.82
CA GLY A 3 13.89 -7.99 -25.50
C GLY A 3 13.16 -9.08 -24.69
N PRO A 4 12.64 -10.15 -25.35
CA PRO A 4 11.86 -11.21 -24.70
C PRO A 4 12.53 -11.86 -23.49
N LYS A 5 13.84 -12.14 -23.57
CA LYS A 5 14.62 -12.72 -22.47
C LYS A 5 14.58 -11.85 -21.21
N ARG A 6 14.67 -10.53 -21.37
CA ARG A 6 14.63 -9.58 -20.25
C ARG A 6 13.23 -9.51 -19.62
N ARG A 7 12.16 -9.61 -20.42
CA ARG A 7 10.77 -9.68 -19.92
C ARG A 7 10.51 -10.96 -19.12
N ASN A 8 10.95 -12.12 -19.63
CA ASN A 8 10.76 -13.40 -18.94
C ASN A 8 11.52 -13.45 -17.61
N ASN A 9 12.75 -12.95 -17.59
CA ASN A 9 13.52 -12.87 -16.35
C ASN A 9 12.87 -11.93 -15.33
N TRP A 10 12.32 -10.81 -15.77
CA TRP A 10 11.56 -9.91 -14.91
C TRP A 10 10.32 -10.60 -14.33
N LEU A 11 9.50 -11.28 -15.15
CA LEU A 11 8.32 -12.01 -14.67
C LEU A 11 8.66 -13.13 -13.69
N ARG A 12 9.76 -13.86 -13.92
CA ARG A 12 10.25 -14.87 -12.97
C ARG A 12 10.62 -14.25 -11.62
N LYS A 13 11.25 -13.07 -11.63
CA LYS A 13 11.55 -12.33 -10.40
C LYS A 13 10.26 -11.91 -9.68
N GLN A 14 9.28 -11.36 -10.38
CA GLN A 14 8.01 -10.97 -9.76
C GLN A 14 7.24 -12.16 -9.19
N LYS A 15 7.18 -13.28 -9.93
CA LYS A 15 6.60 -14.52 -9.44
C LYS A 15 7.27 -14.98 -8.15
N LYS A 16 8.61 -14.93 -8.08
CA LYS A 16 9.36 -15.29 -6.88
C LYS A 16 9.02 -14.38 -5.70
N LEU A 17 9.01 -13.06 -5.91
CA LEU A 17 8.68 -12.08 -4.87
C LEU A 17 7.28 -12.30 -4.30
N LEU A 18 6.28 -12.51 -5.16
CA LEU A 18 4.90 -12.68 -4.73
C LEU A 18 4.65 -14.03 -4.04
N ASN A 19 5.39 -15.08 -4.39
CA ASN A 19 5.25 -16.43 -3.82
C ASN A 19 6.37 -16.76 -2.83
N ASP A 20 6.97 -15.75 -2.20
CA ASP A 20 7.98 -15.98 -1.18
C ASP A 20 7.30 -16.42 0.12
N ASP A 21 7.44 -17.70 0.45
CA ASP A 21 6.88 -18.30 1.65
C ASP A 21 7.59 -17.85 2.93
N SER A 22 8.77 -17.22 2.82
CA SER A 22 9.45 -16.60 3.96
C SER A 22 8.85 -15.24 4.35
N THR A 23 8.01 -14.65 3.48
CA THR A 23 7.31 -13.40 3.78
C THR A 23 6.02 -13.68 4.55
N ASP A 24 5.88 -13.09 5.73
CA ASP A 24 4.60 -13.08 6.43
C ASP A 24 3.63 -12.08 5.79
N TRP A 25 2.89 -12.56 4.80
CA TRP A 25 1.93 -11.77 4.05
C TRP A 25 0.81 -11.19 4.93
N LYS A 26 0.55 -11.76 6.12
CA LYS A 26 -0.51 -11.29 7.02
C LYS A 26 -0.26 -9.87 7.53
N LEU A 27 1.01 -9.48 7.69
CA LEU A 27 1.41 -8.13 8.12
C LEU A 27 0.95 -7.04 7.14
N TYR A 28 0.78 -7.40 5.87
CA TYR A 28 0.43 -6.46 4.81
C TYR A 28 -1.07 -6.45 4.49
N VAL A 29 -1.87 -7.37 5.06
CA VAL A 29 -3.31 -7.50 4.78
C VAL A 29 -4.08 -6.26 5.24
N LYS A 30 -4.95 -5.74 4.38
CA LYS A 30 -6.00 -4.75 4.70
C LYS A 30 -7.26 -5.51 5.12
N SER A 31 -7.34 -5.84 6.41
CA SER A 31 -8.32 -6.78 6.99
C SER A 31 -9.78 -6.31 6.94
N ASP A 32 -9.99 -5.00 6.91
CA ASP A 32 -11.28 -4.33 6.79
C ASP A 32 -11.75 -4.16 5.33
N LYS A 33 -11.00 -4.68 4.34
CA LYS A 33 -11.37 -4.64 2.93
C LYS A 33 -11.42 -6.05 2.33
N LYS A 34 -12.61 -6.47 1.88
CA LYS A 34 -12.81 -7.77 1.23
C LYS A 34 -12.27 -7.77 -0.21
N ALA A 35 -11.51 -8.79 -0.58
CA ALA A 35 -11.08 -8.99 -1.96
C ALA A 35 -12.22 -9.55 -2.83
N PRO A 36 -12.19 -9.36 -4.16
CA PRO A 36 -13.25 -9.84 -5.05
C PRO A 36 -13.36 -11.37 -5.12
N VAL A 37 -12.24 -12.09 -4.93
CA VAL A 37 -12.16 -13.55 -4.99
C VAL A 37 -12.26 -14.14 -3.58
N GLU A 38 -13.09 -15.16 -3.42
CA GLU A 38 -13.23 -15.88 -2.15
C GLU A 38 -11.89 -16.49 -1.71
N GLY A 39 -11.53 -16.29 -0.44
CA GLY A 39 -10.25 -16.73 0.12
C GLY A 39 -9.03 -15.86 -0.27
N ASP A 40 -9.23 -14.76 -1.00
CA ASP A 40 -8.17 -13.79 -1.30
C ASP A 40 -8.21 -12.59 -0.34
N HIS A 41 -7.10 -11.86 -0.27
CA HIS A 41 -6.92 -10.69 0.57
C HIS A 41 -6.24 -9.56 -0.21
N TYR A 42 -6.68 -8.33 0.05
CA TYR A 42 -5.92 -7.16 -0.33
C TYR A 42 -4.70 -7.00 0.58
N ILE A 43 -3.53 -6.78 -0.02
CA ILE A 43 -2.32 -6.38 0.70
C ILE A 43 -1.91 -4.95 0.32
N ARG A 44 -1.38 -4.19 1.27
CA ARG A 44 -0.79 -2.87 1.07
C ARG A 44 0.57 -3.00 0.39
N ILE A 45 0.75 -2.38 -0.77
CA ILE A 45 2.03 -2.37 -1.51
C ILE A 45 2.68 -0.99 -1.58
N ASN A 46 1.90 0.07 -1.39
CA ASN A 46 2.38 1.44 -1.34
C ASN A 46 1.48 2.29 -0.42
N SER A 47 2.02 3.41 0.06
CA SER A 47 1.26 4.43 0.79
C SER A 47 1.77 5.82 0.40
N SER A 48 0.86 6.76 0.22
CA SER A 48 1.15 8.18 -0.04
C SER A 48 0.25 9.08 0.80
N ILE A 49 0.65 10.34 0.98
CA ILE A 49 -0.09 11.32 1.76
C ILE A 49 -0.66 12.41 0.85
N THR A 50 -1.94 12.70 1.03
CA THR A 50 -2.60 13.90 0.50
C THR A 50 -2.85 14.86 1.66
N VAL A 51 -2.54 16.14 1.43
CA VAL A 51 -2.77 17.22 2.38
C VAL A 51 -3.80 18.17 1.78
N ALA A 52 -4.82 18.51 2.54
CA ALA A 52 -5.82 19.51 2.19
C ALA A 52 -5.83 20.60 3.27
N GLU A 53 -5.78 21.87 2.87
CA GLU A 53 -5.63 22.99 3.79
C GLU A 53 -6.80 23.97 3.65
N ASP A 54 -7.41 24.30 4.77
CA ASP A 54 -8.38 25.38 4.88
C ASP A 54 -7.68 26.75 4.86
N TYR A 55 -8.42 27.78 4.42
CA TYR A 55 -7.92 29.15 4.50
C TYR A 55 -8.05 29.69 5.92
N LEU A 56 -6.93 29.79 6.64
CA LEU A 56 -6.83 30.39 7.97
C LEU A 56 -5.89 31.61 7.99
N PRO A 57 -6.06 32.54 8.94
CA PRO A 57 -5.10 33.63 9.16
C PRO A 57 -3.68 33.09 9.40
N ALA A 58 -2.68 33.71 8.75
CA ALA A 58 -1.31 33.21 8.73
C ALA A 58 -0.68 33.02 10.12
N GLY A 59 -1.01 33.87 11.11
CA GLY A 59 -0.51 33.75 12.48
C GLY A 59 -0.95 32.45 13.15
N GLN A 60 -2.25 32.16 13.15
CA GLN A 60 -2.82 30.94 13.72
C GLN A 60 -2.29 29.67 13.02
N LYS A 61 -2.09 29.74 11.71
CA LYS A 61 -1.54 28.63 10.93
C LYS A 61 -0.08 28.34 11.29
N ASN A 62 0.78 29.36 11.38
CA ASN A 62 2.21 29.18 11.63
C ASN A 62 2.51 28.54 13.00
N ASP A 63 1.80 28.94 14.05
CA ASP A 63 1.99 28.37 15.40
C ASP A 63 1.63 26.88 15.45
N ALA A 64 0.51 26.51 14.81
CA ALA A 64 0.06 25.12 14.75
C ALA A 64 1.00 24.24 13.89
N ILE A 65 1.56 24.77 12.79
CA ILE A 65 2.58 24.09 11.98
C ILE A 65 3.89 23.90 12.77
N ASN A 66 4.35 24.91 13.52
CA ASN A 66 5.53 24.79 14.37
C ASN A 66 5.36 23.69 15.42
N LYS A 67 4.18 23.62 16.04
CA LYS A 67 3.82 22.54 16.97
C LYS A 67 3.81 21.18 16.28
N ALA A 68 3.21 21.07 15.09
CA ALA A 68 3.19 19.82 14.32
C ALA A 68 4.61 19.33 13.98
N ASN A 69 5.51 20.25 13.58
CA ASN A 69 6.91 19.96 13.31
C ASN A 69 7.67 19.48 14.55
N GLN A 70 7.42 20.10 15.71
CA GLN A 70 8.00 19.65 16.97
C GLN A 70 7.53 18.22 17.30
N LYS A 71 6.22 17.96 17.24
CA LYS A 71 5.65 16.62 17.47
C LYS A 71 6.21 15.57 16.52
N MET A 72 6.40 15.96 15.25
CA MET A 72 6.99 15.07 14.25
C MET A 72 8.44 14.71 14.59
N LYS A 73 9.24 15.68 15.06
CA LYS A 73 10.62 15.45 15.52
C LYS A 73 10.68 14.53 16.74
N GLU A 74 9.69 14.60 17.62
CA GLU A 74 9.55 13.74 18.80
C GLU A 74 9.06 12.32 18.46
N GLY A 75 8.65 12.06 17.22
CA GLY A 75 8.02 10.79 16.80
C GLY A 75 6.54 10.65 17.21
N ASP A 76 5.95 11.73 17.74
CA ASP A 76 4.55 11.80 18.18
C ASP A 76 3.62 11.99 16.97
N LYS A 77 3.39 10.90 16.22
CA LYS A 77 2.54 10.90 15.03
C LYS A 77 1.13 11.43 15.31
N LYS A 78 0.54 11.03 16.44
CA LYS A 78 -0.80 11.47 16.85
C LYS A 78 -0.81 12.99 17.08
N GLY A 79 0.12 13.48 17.89
CA GLY A 79 0.27 14.91 18.17
C GLY A 79 0.55 15.73 16.92
N THR A 80 1.27 15.18 15.94
CA THR A 80 1.45 15.83 14.62
C THR A 80 0.13 15.99 13.89
N ILE A 81 -0.67 14.93 13.74
CA ILE A 81 -1.96 14.99 13.03
C ILE A 81 -2.95 15.90 13.74
N GLU A 82 -3.01 15.85 15.08
CA GLU A 82 -3.85 16.74 15.88
C GLU A 82 -3.44 18.21 15.73
N ALA A 83 -2.14 18.52 15.73
CA ALA A 83 -1.64 19.88 15.51
C ALA A 83 -1.93 20.39 14.09
N LEU A 84 -1.77 19.54 13.07
CA LEU A 84 -2.13 19.86 11.68
C LEU A 84 -3.63 20.15 11.56
N LYS A 85 -4.49 19.36 12.20
CA LYS A 85 -5.94 19.59 12.21
C LYS A 85 -6.30 20.96 12.81
N LEU A 86 -5.64 21.38 13.89
CA LEU A 86 -5.83 22.72 14.47
C LEU A 86 -5.39 23.85 13.53
N ALA A 87 -4.47 23.56 12.61
CA ALA A 87 -4.03 24.46 11.55
C ALA A 87 -4.97 24.45 10.32
N GLY A 88 -6.13 23.79 10.39
CA GLY A 88 -7.01 23.60 9.23
C GLY A 88 -6.43 22.65 8.18
N VAL A 89 -5.46 21.81 8.56
CA VAL A 89 -4.80 20.88 7.65
C VAL A 89 -5.31 19.46 7.89
N SER A 90 -6.01 18.92 6.90
CA SER A 90 -6.47 17.53 6.86
C SER A 90 -5.44 16.66 6.15
N VAL A 91 -5.14 15.50 6.74
CA VAL A 91 -4.19 14.52 6.20
C VAL A 91 -4.94 13.25 5.83
N ILE A 92 -4.77 12.81 4.60
CA ILE A 92 -5.34 11.58 4.04
C ILE A 92 -4.19 10.66 3.66
N GLU A 93 -4.25 9.41 4.11
CA GLU A 93 -3.39 8.33 3.62
C GLU A 93 -4.08 7.63 2.46
N ASN A 94 -3.40 7.55 1.31
CA ASN A 94 -3.82 6.76 0.16
C ASN A 94 -2.99 5.48 0.12
N GLN A 95 -3.63 4.34 0.37
CA GLN A 95 -3.00 3.03 0.32
C GLN A 95 -3.25 2.37 -1.04
N GLU A 96 -2.20 1.97 -1.74
CA GLU A 96 -2.35 1.13 -2.93
C GLU A 96 -2.36 -0.34 -2.52
N LEU A 97 -3.40 -1.05 -2.97
CA LEU A 97 -3.67 -2.43 -2.59
C LEU A 97 -3.72 -3.34 -3.81
N ILE A 98 -3.21 -4.56 -3.69
CA ILE A 98 -3.40 -5.63 -4.69
C ILE A 98 -4.09 -6.85 -4.08
N PRO A 99 -4.95 -7.57 -4.83
CA PRO A 99 -5.45 -8.87 -4.43
C PRO A 99 -4.34 -9.90 -4.61
N LEU A 100 -3.81 -10.45 -3.52
CA LEU A 100 -2.56 -11.21 -3.52
C LEU A 100 -2.64 -12.49 -4.38
N GLN A 101 -3.66 -13.32 -4.16
CA GLN A 101 -3.79 -14.59 -4.89
C GLN A 101 -4.13 -14.37 -6.36
N GLN A 102 -5.02 -13.42 -6.65
CA GLN A 102 -5.32 -13.06 -8.03
C GLN A 102 -4.08 -12.54 -8.76
N THR A 103 -3.27 -11.68 -8.13
CA THR A 103 -2.02 -11.17 -8.74
C THR A 103 -0.99 -12.29 -8.96
N ARG A 104 -0.86 -13.23 -8.02
CA ARG A 104 0.00 -14.43 -8.18
C ARG A 104 -0.42 -15.28 -9.38
N LYS A 105 -1.72 -15.48 -9.55
CA LYS A 105 -2.31 -16.21 -10.68
C LYS A 105 -2.00 -15.52 -12.00
N ASP A 106 -2.27 -14.22 -12.09
CA ASP A 106 -2.07 -13.44 -13.32
C ASP A 106 -0.58 -13.39 -13.72
N VAL A 107 0.34 -13.16 -12.78
CA VAL A 107 1.79 -13.19 -13.07
C VAL A 107 2.24 -14.59 -13.52
N THR A 108 1.69 -15.65 -12.95
CA THR A 108 1.99 -17.03 -13.35
C THR A 108 1.48 -17.34 -14.75
N THR A 109 0.24 -16.95 -15.07
CA THR A 109 -0.35 -17.14 -16.39
C THR A 109 0.37 -16.31 -17.45
N ALA A 110 0.72 -15.05 -17.16
CA ALA A 110 1.49 -14.20 -18.06
C ALA A 110 2.87 -14.80 -18.36
N LEU A 111 3.55 -15.39 -17.37
CA LEU A 111 4.82 -16.07 -17.57
C LEU A 111 4.68 -17.29 -18.49
N SER A 112 3.61 -18.09 -18.37
CA SER A 112 3.34 -19.20 -19.30
C SER A 112 3.17 -18.70 -20.72
N LEU A 113 2.30 -17.72 -20.93
CA LEU A 113 2.04 -17.12 -22.23
C LEU A 113 3.31 -16.52 -22.86
N MET A 114 4.18 -15.89 -22.07
CA MET A 114 5.46 -15.40 -22.59
C MET A 114 6.42 -16.52 -23.00
N ASN A 115 6.41 -17.67 -22.32
CA ASN A 115 7.21 -18.83 -22.74
C ASN A 115 6.67 -19.48 -24.02
N GLU A 116 5.36 -19.37 -24.26
CA GLU A 116 4.69 -19.80 -25.49
C GLU A 116 4.82 -18.79 -26.65
N GLY A 117 5.52 -17.67 -26.46
CA GLY A 117 5.65 -16.61 -27.47
C GLY A 117 4.39 -15.75 -27.65
N LYS A 118 3.36 -15.95 -26.82
CA LYS A 118 2.07 -15.21 -26.83
C LYS A 118 2.21 -13.87 -26.09
N TYR A 119 3.09 -12.99 -26.57
CA TYR A 119 3.45 -11.76 -25.87
C TYR A 119 2.28 -10.77 -25.69
N TYR A 120 1.39 -10.70 -26.67
CA TYR A 120 0.22 -9.82 -26.62
C TYR A 120 -0.74 -10.27 -25.51
N GLN A 121 -1.08 -11.56 -25.48
CA GLN A 121 -1.93 -12.14 -24.44
C GLN A 121 -1.29 -12.03 -23.06
N ALA A 122 0.02 -12.28 -22.95
CA ALA A 122 0.74 -12.05 -21.69
C ALA A 122 0.63 -10.60 -21.22
N GLY A 123 0.72 -9.63 -22.13
CA GLY A 123 0.53 -8.21 -21.84
C GLY A 123 -0.88 -7.90 -21.32
N LEU A 124 -1.92 -8.50 -21.91
CA LEU A 124 -3.29 -8.34 -21.43
C LEU A 124 -3.49 -8.90 -20.01
N ILE A 125 -2.92 -10.06 -19.71
CA ILE A 125 -2.97 -10.63 -18.34
C ILE A 125 -2.25 -9.72 -17.33
N LEU A 126 -1.09 -9.15 -17.70
CA LEU A 126 -0.40 -8.20 -16.83
C LEU A 126 -1.19 -6.91 -16.64
N LYS A 127 -1.92 -6.46 -17.67
CA LYS A 127 -2.83 -5.33 -17.55
C LYS A 127 -3.98 -5.62 -16.59
N LEU A 128 -4.54 -6.83 -16.61
CA LEU A 128 -5.54 -7.26 -15.62
C LEU A 128 -4.99 -7.25 -14.20
N ALA A 129 -3.75 -7.71 -14.00
CA ALA A 129 -3.08 -7.62 -12.69
C ALA A 129 -2.92 -6.17 -12.22
N GLN A 130 -2.60 -5.24 -13.14
CA GLN A 130 -2.53 -3.80 -12.84
C GLN A 130 -3.90 -3.19 -12.54
N ASP A 131 -4.94 -3.60 -13.27
CA ASP A 131 -6.31 -3.12 -13.05
C ASP A 131 -6.92 -3.66 -11.74
N GLY A 132 -6.32 -4.71 -11.17
CA GLY A 132 -6.62 -5.18 -9.83
C GLY A 132 -6.08 -4.27 -8.71
N ILE A 133 -5.20 -3.31 -9.02
CA ILE A 133 -4.71 -2.33 -8.04
C ILE A 133 -5.86 -1.39 -7.66
N VAL A 134 -6.14 -1.26 -6.37
CA VAL A 134 -7.12 -0.31 -5.85
C VAL A 134 -6.45 0.69 -4.91
N VAL A 135 -6.93 1.93 -4.92
CA VAL A 135 -6.52 2.96 -3.96
C VAL A 135 -7.59 3.08 -2.88
N ASP A 136 -7.18 2.90 -1.63
CA ASP A 136 -8.03 3.09 -0.45
C ASP A 136 -7.56 4.35 0.28
N SER A 137 -8.39 5.39 0.24
CA SER A 137 -8.09 6.68 0.87
C SER A 137 -8.79 6.78 2.22
N GLN A 138 -8.03 7.00 3.28
CA GLN A 138 -8.54 7.15 4.63
C GLN A 138 -7.97 8.40 5.29
N SER A 139 -8.79 9.13 6.05
CA SER A 139 -8.28 10.15 6.95
C SER A 139 -7.33 9.49 7.93
N VAL A 140 -6.18 10.11 8.19
CA VAL A 140 -5.25 9.60 9.19
C VAL A 140 -5.91 9.77 10.56
N GLN A 141 -6.60 8.74 10.99
CA GLN A 141 -7.15 8.57 12.33
C GLN A 141 -6.44 7.38 12.94
N GLU A 142 -6.09 7.43 14.22
CA GLU A 142 -5.63 6.21 14.89
C GLU A 142 -6.73 5.15 14.84
N SER A 143 -6.48 4.05 14.14
CA SER A 143 -7.06 2.76 14.53
C SER A 143 -6.23 2.21 15.68
N PRO A 144 -6.83 1.48 16.66
CA PRO A 144 -6.11 0.99 17.82
C PRO A 144 -4.94 0.12 17.37
N THR A 145 -3.73 0.45 17.83
CA THR A 145 -2.58 -0.42 17.69
C THR A 145 -2.93 -1.78 18.28
N HIS A 146 -2.87 -2.84 17.46
CA HIS A 146 -2.83 -4.20 18.00
C HIS A 146 -1.64 -4.26 18.97
N PRO A 147 -1.85 -4.57 20.26
CA PRO A 147 -0.73 -4.82 21.15
C PRO A 147 0.00 -6.05 20.62
N VAL A 148 1.27 -5.89 20.28
CA VAL A 148 2.18 -7.04 20.18
C VAL A 148 2.26 -7.59 21.59
N GLN A 149 1.47 -8.64 21.84
CA GLN A 149 1.50 -9.37 23.09
C GLN A 149 2.85 -10.06 23.15
N HIS A 150 3.76 -9.47 23.93
CA HIS A 150 5.00 -10.11 24.32
C HIS A 150 4.61 -11.20 25.32
N ASP A 151 4.50 -12.44 24.86
CA ASP A 151 4.44 -13.60 25.74
C ASP A 151 5.78 -13.67 26.50
N ALA A 152 5.81 -13.06 27.69
CA ALA A 152 6.83 -13.33 28.69
C ALA A 152 6.33 -14.50 29.52
N ALA A 153 6.85 -15.68 29.20
CA ALA A 153 6.82 -16.84 30.06
C ALA A 153 7.45 -16.52 31.42
N HIS A 154 6.74 -16.81 32.51
CA HIS A 154 7.28 -17.29 33.79
C HIS A 154 6.19 -18.05 34.56
#